data_AF-A0A644Y2X0-F1
#
_entry.id   AF-A0A644Y2X0-F1
#
_cell.length_a   1.000
_cell.length_b   1.000
_cell.length_c   1.000
_cell.angle_alpha   90.00
_cell.angle_beta   90.00
_cell.angle_gamma   90.00
#
_symmetry.space_group_name_H-M   'P 1'
#
loop_
_entity.id
_entity.type
_entity.pdbx_description
1 polymer ?
#
loop_
_entity_poly.entity_id
_entity_poly.type
_entity_poly.pdbx_seq_one_letter_code
_entity_poly.pdbx_strand_id
1 'polypeptide(L)'
;MGILGWIILGALAGWLASKVTGKDRQMGPVANILVGIVGAFVGGLIMNLLGGAGVTGFNLWSLLVAVLGAVVLLWLVGALVGRK
;
A
#
# COMPACT_ATOMS: atom_id res chain seq x y z
N MET A 1 4.27 -17.97 -1.64
CA MET A 1 4.97 -16.67 -1.75
C MET A 1 6.20 -16.73 -0.88
N GLY A 2 7.40 -16.52 -1.42
CA GLY A 2 8.57 -16.28 -0.57
C GLY A 2 8.43 -14.92 0.11
N ILE A 3 8.89 -14.81 1.37
CA ILE A 3 8.89 -13.57 2.17
C ILE A 3 9.48 -12.38 1.38
N LEU A 4 10.49 -12.65 0.54
CA LEU A 4 11.11 -11.66 -0.34
C LEU A 4 10.15 -11.01 -1.34
N GLY A 5 9.28 -11.78 -2.00
CA GLY A 5 8.35 -11.24 -2.99
C GLY A 5 7.31 -10.29 -2.37
N TRP A 6 6.92 -10.58 -1.13
CA TRP A 6 5.95 -9.77 -0.40
C TRP A 6 6.57 -8.46 0.10
N ILE A 7 7.83 -8.49 0.53
CA ILE A 7 8.59 -7.28 0.87
C ILE A 7 8.80 -6.39 -0.36
N ILE A 8 9.18 -6.97 -1.51
CA ILE A 8 9.39 -6.20 -2.74
C ILE A 8 8.08 -5.56 -3.22
N LEU A 9 6.99 -6.33 -3.21
CA LEU A 9 5.68 -5.82 -3.62
C LEU A 9 5.18 -4.72 -2.67
N GLY A 10 5.35 -4.90 -1.36
CA GLY A 10 5.05 -3.88 -0.36
C GLY A 10 5.89 -2.62 -0.55
N ALA A 11 7.21 -2.76 -0.75
CA ALA A 11 8.12 -1.64 -0.99
C ALA A 11 7.68 -0.82 -2.22
N LEU A 12 7.39 -1.50 -3.34
CA LEU A 12 6.91 -0.88 -4.57
C LEU A 12 5.55 -0.21 -4.39
N ALA A 13 4.61 -0.89 -3.72
CA ALA A 13 3.26 -0.39 -3.50
C ALA A 13 3.26 0.87 -2.62
N GLY A 14 3.99 0.85 -1.52
CA GLY A 14 4.09 2.00 -0.62
C GLY A 14 4.82 3.19 -1.25
N TRP A 15 5.85 2.94 -2.06
CA TRP A 15 6.52 3.99 -2.83
C TRP A 15 5.64 4.60 -3.93
N LEU A 16 4.85 3.77 -4.64
CA LEU A 16 3.87 4.31 -5.58
C LEU A 16 2.83 5.17 -4.84
N ALA A 17 2.32 4.68 -3.71
CA ALA A 17 1.34 5.38 -2.92
C ALA A 17 1.87 6.70 -2.33
N SER A 18 3.13 6.74 -1.88
CA SER A 18 3.77 7.96 -1.36
C SER A 18 3.91 9.03 -2.44
N LYS A 19 4.26 8.63 -3.67
CA LYS A 19 4.27 9.53 -4.84
C LYS A 19 2.88 10.07 -5.16
N VAL A 20 1.88 9.19 -5.24
CA VAL A 20 0.49 9.57 -5.56
C VAL A 20 -0.07 10.53 -4.51
N THR A 21 0.24 10.32 -3.24
CA THR A 21 -0.23 11.17 -2.13
C THR A 21 0.67 12.38 -1.86
N GLY A 22 1.76 12.58 -2.62
CA GLY A 22 2.70 13.69 -2.45
C GLY A 22 3.50 13.63 -1.14
N LYS A 23 3.47 12.50 -0.42
CA LYS A 23 4.16 12.29 0.87
C LYS A 23 5.56 11.71 0.71
N ASP A 24 6.01 11.47 -0.52
CA ASP A 24 7.33 10.88 -0.82
C ASP A 24 8.50 11.58 -0.12
N ARG A 25 8.47 12.92 0.00
CA ARG A 25 9.51 13.70 0.71
C ARG A 25 9.58 13.42 2.22
N GLN A 26 8.51 12.95 2.83
CA GLN A 26 8.42 12.64 4.27
C GLN A 26 8.54 11.13 4.52
N MET A 27 8.38 10.30 3.49
CA MET A 27 8.39 8.84 3.59
C MET A 27 9.73 8.28 3.14
N GLY A 28 10.52 7.80 4.10
CA GLY A 28 11.74 7.05 3.81
C GLY A 28 11.46 5.63 3.30
N PRO A 29 12.51 4.88 2.90
CA PRO A 29 12.39 3.52 2.39
C PRO A 29 11.64 2.57 3.34
N VAL A 30 11.92 2.71 4.65
CA VAL A 30 11.28 1.91 5.70
C VAL A 30 9.78 2.24 5.83
N ALA A 31 9.42 3.53 5.76
CA ALA A 31 8.03 3.96 5.83
C ALA A 31 7.23 3.45 4.63
N ASN A 32 7.82 3.48 3.42
CA ASN A 32 7.18 2.94 2.22
C ASN A 32 6.93 1.43 2.34
N ILE A 33 7.90 0.66 2.85
CA ILE A 33 7.72 -0.78 3.07
C ILE A 33 6.59 -1.05 4.06
N LEU A 34 6.57 -0.36 5.21
CA LEU A 34 5.54 -0.53 6.24
C LEU A 34 4.16 -0.15 5.72
N VAL A 35 4.03 1.02 5.09
CA VAL A 35 2.78 1.50 4.48
C VAL A 35 2.30 0.54 3.41
N GLY A 36 3.20 0.02 2.58
CA GLY A 36 2.85 -0.94 1.54
C GLY A 36 2.38 -2.29 2.09
N ILE A 37 3.01 -2.78 3.17
CA ILE A 37 2.56 -4.01 3.86
C ILE A 37 1.18 -3.80 4.48
N VAL A 38 0.99 -2.73 5.26
CA VAL A 38 -0.31 -2.46 5.91
C VAL A 38 -1.38 -2.14 4.85
N GLY A 39 -1.01 -1.40 3.81
CA GLY A 39 -1.85 -1.11 2.65
C GLY A 39 -2.26 -2.36 1.87
N ALA A 40 -1.40 -3.36 1.75
CA ALA A 40 -1.74 -4.65 1.14
C ALA A 40 -2.84 -5.40 1.92
N PHE A 41 -2.82 -5.35 3.26
CA PHE A 41 -3.90 -5.91 4.07
C PHE A 41 -5.21 -5.14 3.89
N VAL A 42 -5.15 -3.80 3.97
CA VAL A 42 -6.33 -2.93 3.82
C VAL A 42 -6.94 -3.07 2.43
N GLY A 43 -6.12 -3.01 1.38
CA GLY A 43 -6.55 -3.20 0.00
C GLY A 43 -7.10 -4.60 -0.24
N GLY A 44 -6.47 -5.63 0.33
CA GLY A 44 -6.96 -7.01 0.26
C GLY A 44 -8.35 -7.15 0.89
N LEU A 45 -8.58 -6.54 2.05
CA LEU A 45 -9.89 -6.47 2.70
C LEU A 45 -10.93 -5.75 1.83
N ILE A 46 -10.60 -4.57 1.29
CA ILE A 46 -11.51 -3.80 0.42
C ILE A 46 -11.90 -4.63 -0.80
N MET A 47 -10.94 -5.26 -1.47
CA MET A 47 -11.23 -6.06 -2.66
C MET A 47 -12.05 -7.31 -2.33
N ASN A 48 -11.79 -7.95 -1.20
CA ASN A 48 -12.57 -9.10 -0.75
C ASN A 48 -14.03 -8.72 -0.47
N LEU A 49 -14.27 -7.56 0.14
CA LEU A 49 -15.61 -7.03 0.39
C LEU A 49 -16.35 -6.64 -0.90
N LEU A 50 -15.61 -6.20 -1.93
CA LEU A 50 -16.15 -5.87 -3.26
C LEU A 50 -16.38 -7.10 -4.16
N GLY A 51 -16.17 -8.32 -3.63
CA GLY A 51 -16.31 -9.57 -4.40
C GLY A 51 -15.14 -9.85 -5.36
N GLY A 52 -14.05 -9.09 -5.26
CA GLY A 52 -12.82 -9.29 -6.02
C GLY A 52 -11.80 -10.16 -5.29
N ALA A 53 -10.74 -10.53 -6.01
CA ALA A 53 -9.60 -11.20 -5.40
C ALA A 53 -8.73 -10.17 -4.65
N GLY A 54 -8.30 -10.48 -3.43
CA GLY A 54 -7.36 -9.66 -2.68
C GLY A 54 -5.92 -9.79 -3.20
N VAL A 55 -4.95 -9.66 -2.29
CA VAL A 55 -3.54 -9.93 -2.60
C VAL A 55 -3.35 -11.45 -2.75
N THR A 56 -3.31 -11.93 -3.98
CA THR A 56 -3.17 -13.35 -4.32
C THR A 56 -1.72 -13.76 -4.59
N GLY A 57 -0.80 -12.80 -4.76
CA GLY A 57 0.61 -13.12 -4.96
C GLY A 57 1.52 -11.99 -5.45
N PHE A 58 2.68 -12.36 -6.01
CA PHE A 58 3.53 -11.44 -6.76
C PHE A 58 2.99 -11.31 -8.19
N ASN A 59 1.90 -10.56 -8.33
CA ASN A 59 1.28 -10.29 -9.62
C ASN A 59 0.84 -8.82 -9.71
N LEU A 60 0.61 -8.36 -10.94
CA LEU A 60 0.21 -6.97 -11.20
C LEU A 60 -1.09 -6.60 -10.46
N TRP A 61 -2.00 -7.57 -10.33
CA TRP A 61 -3.24 -7.41 -9.57
C TRP A 61 -2.98 -7.07 -8.10
N SER A 62 -2.18 -7.87 -7.41
CA SER A 62 -1.84 -7.66 -6.00
C SER A 62 -1.08 -6.36 -5.78
N LEU A 63 -0.24 -5.95 -6.74
CA LEU A 63 0.40 -4.64 -6.69
C LEU A 63 -0.64 -3.52 -6.76
N LEU A 64 -1.61 -3.59 -7.68
CA LEU A 64 -2.69 -2.60 -7.76
C LEU A 64 -3.53 -2.55 -6.48
N VAL A 65 -3.90 -3.71 -5.95
CA VAL A 65 -4.66 -3.82 -4.69
C VAL A 65 -3.87 -3.24 -3.51
N ALA A 66 -2.57 -3.55 -3.41
CA ALA A 66 -1.70 -3.02 -2.36
C ALA A 66 -1.47 -1.52 -2.51
N VAL A 67 -1.29 -1.00 -3.73
CA VAL A 67 -1.18 0.44 -4.01
C VAL A 67 -2.47 1.15 -3.63
N LEU A 68 -3.63 0.64 -4.03
CA LEU A 68 -4.93 1.22 -3.68
C LEU A 68 -5.12 1.28 -2.15
N GLY A 69 -4.87 0.17 -1.46
CA GLY A 69 -4.96 0.13 0.00
C GLY A 69 -3.95 1.06 0.68
N ALA A 70 -2.72 1.14 0.16
CA ALA A 70 -1.69 2.06 0.66
C ALA A 70 -2.07 3.53 0.42
N VAL A 71 -2.62 3.88 -0.74
CA VAL A 71 -3.10 5.24 -1.04
C VAL A 71 -4.22 5.63 -0.07
N VAL A 72 -5.20 4.75 0.15
CA VAL A 72 -6.29 4.97 1.12
C VAL A 72 -5.72 5.16 2.53
N LEU A 73 -4.77 4.31 2.94
CA LEU A 73 -4.12 4.41 4.24
C LEU A 73 -3.36 5.73 4.39
N LEU A 74 -2.57 6.13 3.40
CA LEU A 74 -1.84 7.40 3.42
C LEU A 74 -2.76 8.61 3.42
N TRP A 75 -3.88 8.52 2.71
CA TRP A 75 -4.88 9.57 2.69
C TRP A 75 -5.56 9.72 4.05
N LEU A 76 -5.96 8.60 4.68
CA LEU A 76 -6.49 8.58 6.06
C LEU A 76 -5.47 9.11 7.07
N VAL A 77 -4.23 8.63 7.01
CA VAL A 77 -3.16 9.13 7.87
C VAL A 77 -2.92 10.62 7.62
N GLY A 78 -3.04 11.10 6.38
CA GLY A 78 -2.90 12.53 6.07
C GLY A 78 -4.07 13.38 6.61
N ALA A 79 -5.28 12.84 6.53
CA ALA A 79 -6.47 13.46 7.09
C ALA A 79 -6.40 13.53 8.63
N LEU A 80 -5.92 12.46 9.27
CA LEU A 80 -5.80 12.37 10.74
C LEU A 80 -4.62 13.15 11.31
N VAL A 81 -3.46 13.10 10.65
CA VAL A 81 -2.25 13.79 11.13
C VAL A 81 -2.31 15.30 10.88
N GLY A 82 -3.26 15.77 10.08
CA GLY A 82 -3.59 17.18 9.95
C GLY A 82 -2.56 17.94 9.11
N ARG A 83 -3.07 18.73 8.17
CA ARG A 83 -2.34 19.86 7.60
C ARG A 83 -1.93 20.78 8.76
N LYS A 84 -0.67 20.73 9.20
CA LYS A 84 -0.03 21.91 9.78
C LYS A 84 0.63 22.70 8.67
#